data_AF-A0A848NM07-F1
#
_entry.id   AF-A0A848NM07-F1
#
_cell.length_a   1.000
_cell.length_b   1.000
_cell.length_c   1.000
_cell.angle_alpha   90.00
_cell.angle_beta   90.00
_cell.angle_gamma   90.00
#
_symmetry.space_group_name_H-M   'P 1'
#
loop_
_entity.id
_entity.type
_entity.pdbx_description
1 polymer ?
#
loop_
_entity_poly.entity_id
_entity_poly.type
_entity_poly.pdbx_seq_one_letter_code
_entity_poly.pdbx_strand_id
1 'polypeptide(L)'
;GMGVFTNVGRRPGLVLARCAAYLVCRRWAPRYAVLVVMAVAVAMAAGLGLMRVDQLDWHLTEFVWTTPVFSMQAAISLGVPLFVVAMASQNLPGLAILQAAGYRPPASRLVAATGLLGLLAAPFGAHSVTLGAISAAICTGPEAHAEPSKRYIAAATYGVSYFALSIVAGAVAVFFQALPAALLAALAGLALLGTIMGGMAAAMANPQRREAALITLLATASGFSFWGIGSAFWGLVAGLLAHTVFEYKRRPAA
;
A
#
# COMPACT_ATOMS: atom_id res chain seq x y z
N GLY A 1 -11.31 6.64 1.97
CA GLY A 1 -12.49 5.76 2.14
C GLY A 1 -13.69 6.55 2.64
N MET A 2 -13.76 6.84 3.94
CA MET A 2 -14.91 7.55 4.54
C MET A 2 -15.12 8.98 4.02
N GLY A 3 -14.05 9.65 3.56
CA GLY A 3 -14.10 10.98 2.94
C GLY A 3 -15.00 11.11 1.69
N VAL A 4 -15.27 9.99 1.00
CA VAL A 4 -16.19 9.95 -0.15
C VAL A 4 -17.63 10.22 0.30
N PHE A 5 -18.00 9.68 1.47
CA PHE A 5 -19.36 9.75 2.00
C PHE A 5 -19.59 11.02 2.84
N THR A 6 -18.54 11.59 3.46
CA THR A 6 -18.66 12.84 4.23
C THR A 6 -18.76 14.10 3.34
N ASN A 7 -18.36 14.04 2.07
CA ASN A 7 -18.47 15.15 1.10
C ASN A 7 -19.79 15.18 0.31
N VAL A 8 -20.72 14.24 0.55
CA VAL A 8 -22.00 14.14 -0.15
C VAL A 8 -22.85 15.41 0.01
N GLY A 9 -22.72 16.11 1.15
CA GLY A 9 -23.54 17.28 1.47
C GLY A 9 -23.28 18.54 0.62
N ARG A 10 -22.16 18.66 -0.10
CA ARG A 10 -21.82 19.90 -0.83
C ARG A 10 -22.14 19.87 -2.33
N ARG A 11 -22.04 18.72 -3.02
CA ARG A 11 -22.33 18.56 -4.47
C ARG A 11 -22.75 17.12 -4.82
N PRO A 12 -24.01 16.70 -4.54
CA PRO A 12 -24.45 15.30 -4.63
C PRO A 12 -24.39 14.72 -6.06
N GLY A 13 -24.71 15.51 -7.09
CA GLY A 13 -24.69 15.03 -8.48
C GLY A 13 -23.29 14.60 -8.97
N LEU A 14 -22.25 15.30 -8.54
CA LEU A 14 -20.85 14.96 -8.86
C LEU A 14 -20.38 13.69 -8.15
N VAL A 15 -20.84 13.44 -6.93
CA VAL A 15 -20.51 12.22 -6.19
C VAL A 15 -21.25 11.02 -6.79
N LEU A 16 -22.54 11.17 -7.09
CA LEU A 16 -23.37 10.12 -7.69
C LEU A 16 -22.89 9.73 -9.09
N ALA A 17 -22.53 10.69 -9.94
CA ALA A 17 -21.98 10.42 -11.27
C ALA A 17 -20.67 9.61 -11.20
N ARG A 18 -19.78 9.91 -10.24
CA ARG A 18 -18.53 9.17 -10.02
C ARG A 18 -18.77 7.76 -9.47
N CYS A 19 -19.70 7.62 -8.53
CA CYS A 19 -20.11 6.31 -8.02
C CYS A 19 -20.73 5.45 -9.13
N ALA A 20 -21.62 6.01 -9.94
CA ALA A 20 -22.24 5.32 -11.07
C ALA A 20 -21.21 4.90 -12.13
N ALA A 21 -20.31 5.82 -12.53
CA ALA A 21 -19.22 5.52 -13.45
C ALA A 21 -18.30 4.41 -12.91
N TYR A 22 -17.94 4.47 -11.62
CA TYR A 22 -17.16 3.41 -10.97
C TYR A 22 -17.90 2.07 -10.98
N LEU A 23 -19.19 2.03 -10.63
CA LEU A 23 -19.98 0.78 -10.59
C LEU A 23 -20.13 0.16 -11.98
N VAL A 24 -20.43 0.97 -13.01
CA VAL A 24 -20.53 0.51 -14.40
C VAL A 24 -19.17 0.03 -14.89
N CYS A 25 -18.11 0.81 -14.71
CA CYS A 25 -16.79 0.44 -15.20
C CYS A 25 -16.21 -0.79 -14.49
N ARG A 26 -16.46 -0.95 -13.18
CA ARG A 26 -16.06 -2.14 -12.42
C ARG A 26 -16.73 -3.42 -12.91
N ARG A 27 -17.94 -3.33 -13.46
CA ARG A 27 -18.67 -4.49 -14.01
C ARG A 27 -18.08 -4.98 -15.34
N TRP A 28 -17.59 -4.08 -16.19
CA TRP A 28 -17.17 -4.42 -17.56
C TRP A 28 -15.65 -4.43 -17.76
N ALA A 29 -14.91 -3.64 -16.97
CA ALA A 29 -13.47 -3.47 -17.11
C ALA A 29 -12.79 -3.19 -15.75
N PRO A 30 -12.87 -4.11 -14.76
CA PRO A 30 -12.40 -3.88 -13.39
C PRO A 30 -10.91 -3.52 -13.29
N ARG A 31 -10.08 -4.00 -14.21
CA ARG A 31 -8.64 -3.65 -14.31
C ARG A 31 -8.42 -2.18 -14.70
N TYR A 32 -9.33 -1.59 -15.47
CA TYR A 32 -9.24 -0.21 -15.96
C TYR A 32 -10.10 0.76 -15.17
N ALA A 33 -10.91 0.28 -14.22
CA ALA A 33 -11.87 1.10 -13.49
C ALA A 33 -11.22 2.32 -12.80
N VAL A 34 -10.02 2.17 -12.21
CA VAL A 34 -9.30 3.30 -11.59
C VAL A 34 -8.79 4.30 -12.65
N LEU A 35 -8.28 3.82 -13.78
CA LEU A 35 -7.81 4.65 -14.90
C LEU A 35 -8.97 5.39 -15.57
N VAL A 36 -10.11 4.75 -15.77
CA VAL A 36 -11.31 5.36 -16.34
C VAL A 36 -11.91 6.38 -15.37
N VAL A 37 -11.99 6.07 -14.07
CA VAL A 37 -12.43 7.05 -13.08
C VAL A 37 -11.47 8.25 -13.02
N MET A 38 -10.16 8.03 -13.16
CA MET A 38 -9.18 9.11 -13.30
C MET A 38 -9.45 9.97 -14.54
N ALA A 39 -9.63 9.35 -15.71
CA ALA A 39 -9.89 10.07 -16.95
C ALA A 39 -11.18 10.90 -16.88
N VAL A 40 -12.26 10.33 -16.34
CA VAL A 40 -13.53 11.04 -16.13
C VAL A 40 -13.37 12.17 -15.11
N ALA A 41 -12.66 11.92 -14.00
CA ALA A 41 -12.38 12.92 -12.97
C ALA A 41 -11.64 14.14 -13.54
N VAL A 42 -10.65 13.90 -14.39
CA VAL A 42 -9.85 14.93 -15.07
C VAL A 42 -10.69 15.66 -16.11
N ALA A 43 -11.44 14.96 -16.95
CA ALA A 43 -12.32 15.56 -17.94
C ALA A 43 -13.40 16.46 -17.30
N MET A 44 -13.98 16.02 -16.18
CA MET A 44 -14.94 16.84 -15.42
C MET A 44 -14.27 18.04 -14.77
N ALA A 45 -13.07 17.89 -14.19
CA ALA A 45 -12.33 19.00 -13.60
C ALA A 45 -11.95 20.05 -14.66
N ALA A 46 -11.58 19.59 -15.86
CA ALA A 46 -11.32 20.43 -17.03
C ALA A 46 -12.56 21.20 -17.48
N GLY A 47 -13.67 20.48 -17.71
CA GLY A 47 -14.93 21.08 -18.18
C GLY A 47 -15.58 22.04 -17.18
N LEU A 48 -15.30 21.89 -15.89
CA LEU A 48 -15.77 22.79 -14.83
C LEU A 48 -14.81 23.96 -14.54
N GLY A 49 -13.69 24.06 -15.26
CA GLY A 49 -12.67 25.09 -15.01
C GLY A 49 -12.02 25.00 -13.62
N LEU A 50 -12.03 23.81 -13.01
CA LEU A 50 -11.52 23.59 -11.64
C LEU A 50 -10.03 23.22 -11.62
N MET A 51 -9.43 22.93 -12.78
CA MET A 51 -8.00 22.67 -12.90
C MET A 51 -7.22 23.98 -12.92
N ARG A 52 -6.31 24.14 -11.96
CA ARG A 52 -5.36 25.26 -11.94
C ARG A 52 -4.11 24.87 -12.72
N VAL A 53 -4.22 24.96 -14.05
CA VAL A 53 -3.14 24.56 -14.98
C VAL A 53 -2.02 25.62 -14.99
N ASP A 54 -2.36 26.87 -14.69
CA ASP A 54 -1.46 28.03 -14.73
C ASP A 54 -0.43 28.06 -13.59
N GLN A 55 -0.52 27.13 -12.64
CA GLN A 55 0.39 26.96 -11.50
C GLN A 55 1.21 25.66 -11.58
N LEU A 56 1.22 25.00 -12.73
CA LEU A 56 1.98 23.76 -12.93
C LEU A 56 3.46 24.09 -13.17
N ASP A 57 4.24 24.20 -12.09
CA ASP A 57 5.69 24.23 -12.16
C ASP A 57 6.21 22.80 -12.39
N TRP A 58 6.38 22.46 -13.67
CA TRP A 58 6.97 21.19 -14.08
C TRP A 58 8.44 21.13 -13.68
N HIS A 59 8.74 20.25 -12.73
CA HIS A 59 10.09 19.93 -12.31
C HIS A 59 10.30 18.41 -12.35
N LEU A 60 11.53 18.00 -12.64
CA LEU A 60 11.96 16.62 -12.50
C LEU A 60 11.96 16.24 -11.02
N THR A 61 11.89 14.93 -10.74
CA THR A 61 12.01 14.46 -9.35
C THR A 61 13.37 14.86 -8.78
N GLU A 62 13.38 15.65 -7.71
CA GLU A 62 14.59 16.06 -7.00
C GLU A 62 14.79 15.24 -5.73
N PHE A 63 16.05 14.95 -5.39
CA PHE A 63 16.39 14.32 -4.12
C PHE A 63 16.43 15.39 -3.01
N VAL A 64 15.36 15.46 -2.22
CA VAL A 64 15.28 16.36 -1.07
C VAL A 64 15.83 15.66 0.16
N TRP A 65 16.95 16.16 0.69
CA TRP A 65 17.47 15.68 1.95
C TRP A 65 16.56 16.08 3.12
N THR A 66 16.07 15.09 3.84
CA THR A 66 15.27 15.23 5.05
C THR A 66 16.08 14.72 6.23
N THR A 67 16.58 15.64 7.06
CA THR A 67 17.39 15.29 8.24
C THR A 67 16.59 14.38 9.18
N PRO A 68 17.08 13.16 9.50
CA PRO A 68 16.38 12.25 10.38
C PRO A 68 16.20 12.83 11.79
N VAL A 69 14.97 12.76 12.30
CA VAL A 69 14.65 13.08 13.69
C VAL A 69 14.18 11.80 14.37
N PHE A 70 14.92 11.37 15.38
CA PHE A 70 14.61 10.16 16.13
C PHE A 70 13.57 10.46 17.21
N SER A 71 12.48 9.70 17.20
CA SER A 71 11.43 9.79 18.22
C SER A 71 10.98 8.40 18.63
N MET A 72 11.04 8.13 19.93
CA MET A 72 10.56 6.85 20.48
C MET A 72 9.06 6.67 20.23
N GLN A 73 8.30 7.77 20.31
CA GLN A 73 6.88 7.77 19.99
C GLN A 73 6.64 7.38 18.53
N ALA A 74 7.40 7.91 17.57
CA ALA A 74 7.27 7.54 16.15
C ALA A 74 7.73 6.08 15.89
N ALA A 75 8.80 5.64 16.56
CA ALA A 75 9.29 4.27 16.46
C ALA A 75 8.24 3.24 16.90
N ILE A 76 7.55 3.50 18.01
CA ILE A 76 6.48 2.62 18.52
C ILE A 76 5.21 2.76 17.68
N SER A 77 4.77 4.00 17.43
CA SER A 77 3.49 4.31 16.79
C SER A 77 3.43 3.93 15.32
N LEU A 78 4.55 4.07 14.60
CA LEU A 78 4.62 3.83 13.15
C LEU A 78 5.61 2.73 12.81
N GLY A 79 6.82 2.75 13.39
CA GLY A 79 7.89 1.82 13.06
C GLY A 79 7.51 0.36 13.32
N VAL A 80 7.01 0.04 14.52
CA VAL A 80 6.59 -1.32 14.88
C VAL A 80 5.44 -1.83 13.98
N PRO A 81 4.31 -1.10 13.80
CA PRO A 81 3.25 -1.54 12.89
C PRO A 81 3.72 -1.73 11.45
N LEU A 82 4.51 -0.79 10.91
CA LEU A 82 5.02 -0.88 9.54
C LEU A 82 5.97 -2.06 9.37
N PHE A 83 6.83 -2.34 10.36
CA PHE A 83 7.69 -3.51 10.35
C PHE A 83 6.89 -4.82 10.32
N VAL A 84 5.86 -4.94 11.16
CA VAL A 84 5.01 -6.15 11.20
C VAL A 84 4.27 -6.33 9.88
N VAL A 85 3.70 -5.27 9.32
CA VAL A 85 3.03 -5.32 8.02
C VAL A 85 4.01 -5.69 6.91
N ALA A 86 5.20 -5.09 6.88
CA ALA A 86 6.26 -5.40 5.93
C ALA A 86 6.69 -6.87 6.00
N MET A 87 6.85 -7.41 7.21
CA MET A 87 7.21 -8.81 7.40
C MET A 87 6.10 -9.75 6.93
N ALA A 88 4.86 -9.50 7.36
CA ALA A 88 3.72 -10.37 7.09
C ALA A 88 3.30 -10.37 5.61
N SER A 89 3.28 -9.20 4.97
CA SER A 89 2.75 -9.05 3.60
C SER A 89 3.80 -9.19 2.50
N GLN A 90 5.06 -8.83 2.78
CA GLN A 90 6.08 -8.69 1.75
C GLN A 90 7.25 -9.66 1.97
N ASN A 91 7.97 -9.55 3.10
CA ASN A 91 9.20 -10.33 3.30
C ASN A 91 8.96 -11.84 3.44
N LEU A 92 8.00 -12.27 4.26
CA LEU A 92 7.71 -13.70 4.42
C LEU A 92 7.17 -14.34 3.14
N PRO A 93 6.14 -13.77 2.46
CA PRO A 93 5.69 -14.32 1.18
C PRO A 93 6.76 -14.27 0.09
N GLY A 94 7.55 -13.20 0.03
CA GLY A 94 8.66 -13.07 -0.93
C GLY A 94 9.72 -14.17 -0.74
N LEU A 95 10.10 -14.47 0.50
CA LEU A 95 11.00 -15.58 0.82
C LEU A 95 10.39 -16.94 0.45
N ALA A 96 9.10 -17.15 0.76
CA ALA A 96 8.40 -18.39 0.42
C ALA A 96 8.37 -18.62 -1.10
N ILE A 97 8.15 -17.56 -1.88
CA ILE A 97 8.17 -17.59 -3.35
C ILE A 97 9.57 -17.94 -3.88
N LEU A 98 10.62 -17.33 -3.34
CA LEU A 98 12.00 -17.66 -3.71
C LEU A 98 12.30 -19.14 -3.42
N GLN A 99 11.92 -19.64 -2.25
CA GLN A 99 12.11 -21.03 -1.85
C GLN A 99 11.32 -22.00 -2.74
N ALA A 100 10.07 -21.67 -3.08
CA ALA A 100 9.24 -22.46 -3.98
C ALA A 100 9.82 -22.50 -5.40
N ALA A 101 10.47 -21.43 -5.84
CA ALA A 101 11.19 -21.37 -7.11
C ALA A 101 12.59 -22.04 -7.07
N GLY A 102 12.98 -22.64 -5.94
CA GLY A 102 14.25 -23.35 -5.77
C GLY A 102 15.42 -22.49 -5.29
N TYR A 103 15.22 -21.19 -5.05
CA TYR A 103 16.24 -20.29 -4.51
C TYR A 103 16.18 -20.26 -2.97
N ARG A 104 17.31 -20.58 -2.31
CA ARG A 104 17.39 -20.62 -0.83
C ARG A 104 18.39 -19.61 -0.26
N PRO A 105 18.19 -18.30 -0.48
CA PRO A 105 19.04 -17.30 0.14
C PRO A 105 18.84 -17.26 1.67
N PRO A 106 19.88 -16.92 2.46
CA PRO A 106 19.72 -16.75 3.90
C PRO A 106 18.75 -15.60 4.21
N ALA A 107 17.62 -15.92 4.85
CA ALA A 107 16.54 -14.95 5.12
C ALA A 107 17.03 -13.72 5.91
N SER A 108 17.89 -13.94 6.92
CA SER A 108 18.46 -12.87 7.75
C SER A 108 19.29 -11.88 6.92
N ARG A 109 20.03 -12.35 5.92
CA ARG A 109 20.84 -11.49 5.04
C ARG A 109 19.96 -10.65 4.13
N LEU A 110 18.88 -11.21 3.59
CA LEU A 110 17.96 -10.45 2.75
C LEU A 110 17.22 -9.37 3.55
N VAL A 111 16.69 -9.72 4.72
CA VAL A 111 15.99 -8.74 5.58
C VAL A 111 16.95 -7.65 6.06
N ALA A 112 18.19 -8.00 6.42
CA ALA A 112 19.21 -7.02 6.79
C ALA A 112 19.57 -6.10 5.61
N ALA A 113 19.74 -6.65 4.40
CA ALA A 113 20.03 -5.87 3.20
C ALA A 113 18.90 -4.89 2.87
N THR A 114 17.64 -5.34 2.86
CA THR A 114 16.49 -4.46 2.63
C THR A 114 16.34 -3.41 3.74
N GLY A 115 16.63 -3.77 5.00
CA GLY A 115 16.63 -2.84 6.12
C GLY A 115 17.70 -1.76 5.99
N LEU A 116 18.93 -2.14 5.62
CA LEU A 116 20.03 -1.19 5.39
C LEU A 116 19.72 -0.25 4.21
N LEU A 117 19.21 -0.79 3.10
CA LEU A 117 18.77 0.03 1.97
C LEU A 117 17.65 0.99 2.37
N GLY A 118 16.70 0.54 3.20
CA GLY A 118 15.66 1.40 3.77
C GLY A 118 16.23 2.52 4.63
N LEU A 119 17.21 2.21 5.49
CA LEU A 119 17.88 3.22 6.33
C LEU A 119 18.63 4.26 5.49
N LEU A 120 19.34 3.82 4.44
CA LEU A 120 20.04 4.72 3.53
C LEU A 120 19.09 5.58 2.68
N ALA A 121 17.92 5.04 2.32
CA ALA A 121 16.91 5.73 1.55
C ALA A 121 16.00 6.64 2.40
N ALA A 122 15.95 6.45 3.72
CA ALA A 122 15.07 7.18 4.63
C ALA A 122 15.24 8.72 4.59
N PRO A 123 16.48 9.28 4.55
CA PRO A 123 16.68 10.72 4.40
C PRO A 123 16.12 11.29 3.08
N PHE A 124 15.88 10.45 2.08
CA PHE A 124 15.31 10.85 0.78
C PHE A 124 13.80 10.59 0.71
N GLY A 125 13.13 10.38 1.85
CA GLY A 125 11.69 10.20 1.94
C GLY A 125 11.20 8.76 1.78
N ALA A 126 12.09 7.76 1.67
CA ALA A 126 11.67 6.37 1.63
C ALA A 126 11.20 5.88 3.01
N HIS A 127 9.96 5.38 3.10
CA HIS A 127 9.41 4.88 4.36
C HIS A 127 9.79 3.43 4.67
N SER A 128 10.03 2.60 3.65
CA SER A 128 10.40 1.19 3.82
C SER A 128 10.93 0.59 2.52
N VAL A 129 11.86 -0.36 2.64
CA VAL A 129 12.32 -1.22 1.54
C VAL A 129 12.11 -2.67 1.98
N THR A 130 11.42 -3.46 1.15
CA THR A 130 11.02 -4.84 1.45
C THR A 130 11.14 -5.71 0.20
N LEU A 131 11.03 -7.03 0.36
CA LEU A 131 10.92 -7.95 -0.76
C LEU A 131 9.56 -7.81 -1.43
N GLY A 132 9.52 -7.49 -2.72
CA GLY A 132 8.26 -7.47 -3.47
C GLY A 132 7.78 -8.89 -3.76
N ALA A 133 6.81 -9.42 -3.01
CA ALA A 133 6.31 -10.78 -3.20
C ALA A 133 5.76 -11.02 -4.62
N ILE A 134 4.95 -10.09 -5.13
CA ILE A 134 4.39 -10.17 -6.49
C ILE A 134 5.50 -10.11 -7.54
N SER A 135 6.40 -9.14 -7.42
CA SER A 135 7.53 -8.99 -8.34
C SER A 135 8.45 -10.21 -8.30
N ALA A 136 8.67 -10.80 -7.13
CA ALA A 136 9.44 -12.02 -6.97
C ALA A 136 8.80 -13.17 -7.75
N ALA A 137 7.48 -13.38 -7.64
CA ALA A 137 6.79 -14.47 -8.37
C ALA A 137 6.92 -14.32 -9.89
N ILE A 138 6.84 -13.09 -10.39
CA ILE A 138 7.00 -12.80 -11.82
C ILE A 138 8.45 -13.04 -12.25
N CYS A 139 9.41 -12.48 -11.51
CA CYS A 139 10.82 -12.53 -11.88
C CYS A 139 11.44 -13.93 -11.71
N THR A 140 10.90 -14.78 -10.84
CA THR A 140 11.38 -16.16 -10.67
C THR A 140 10.68 -17.17 -11.58
N GLY A 141 9.65 -16.76 -12.31
CA GLY A 141 8.90 -17.62 -13.23
C GLY A 141 9.72 -18.12 -14.42
N PRO A 142 9.31 -19.21 -15.07
CA PRO A 142 10.00 -19.74 -16.26
C PRO A 142 9.98 -18.79 -17.46
N GLU A 143 8.99 -17.88 -17.51
CA GLU A 143 8.84 -16.84 -18.53
C GLU A 143 9.96 -15.79 -18.46
N ALA A 144 10.56 -15.58 -17.27
CA ALA A 144 11.60 -14.57 -17.08
C ALA A 144 12.90 -14.93 -17.80
N HIS A 145 13.30 -16.20 -17.74
CA HIS A 145 14.44 -16.74 -18.47
C HIS A 145 14.42 -18.28 -18.40
N ALA A 146 14.79 -18.95 -19.49
CA ALA A 146 14.88 -20.41 -19.56
C ALA A 146 15.86 -20.98 -18.53
N GLU A 147 17.05 -20.39 -18.44
CA GLU A 147 18.07 -20.73 -17.44
C GLU A 147 17.76 -20.09 -16.06
N PRO A 148 17.54 -20.87 -14.99
CA PRO A 148 17.19 -20.34 -13.67
C PRO A 148 18.24 -19.41 -13.05
N SER A 149 19.53 -19.64 -13.30
CA SER A 149 20.62 -18.80 -12.79
C SER A 149 20.59 -17.36 -13.33
N LYS A 150 19.92 -17.13 -14.46
CA LYS A 150 19.86 -15.82 -15.15
C LYS A 150 18.54 -15.08 -14.95
N ARG A 151 17.59 -15.63 -14.19
CA ARG A 151 16.29 -14.98 -13.94
C ARG A 151 16.39 -13.64 -13.19
N TYR A 152 17.52 -13.37 -12.53
CA TYR A 152 17.80 -12.06 -11.93
C TYR A 152 17.79 -10.91 -12.95
N ILE A 153 18.01 -11.20 -14.24
CA ILE A 153 17.95 -10.20 -15.32
C ILE A 153 16.56 -9.54 -15.36
N ALA A 154 15.48 -10.32 -15.20
CA ALA A 154 14.13 -9.76 -15.16
C ALA A 154 13.95 -8.77 -13.99
N ALA A 155 14.48 -9.10 -12.82
CA ALA A 155 14.47 -8.19 -11.66
C ALA A 155 15.35 -6.95 -11.89
N ALA A 156 16.50 -7.10 -12.54
CA ALA A 156 17.38 -5.98 -12.88
C ALA A 156 16.73 -5.04 -13.90
N THR A 157 16.15 -5.58 -14.98
CA THR A 157 15.40 -4.79 -15.97
C THR A 157 14.20 -4.09 -15.35
N TYR A 158 13.48 -4.77 -14.46
CA TYR A 158 12.39 -4.17 -13.69
C TYR A 158 12.88 -2.98 -12.85
N GLY A 159 13.99 -3.15 -12.12
CA GLY A 159 14.60 -2.09 -11.31
C GLY A 159 15.05 -0.88 -12.13
N VAL A 160 15.77 -1.10 -13.24
CA VAL A 160 16.22 -0.02 -14.15
C VAL A 160 15.03 0.71 -14.77
N SER A 161 14.00 -0.03 -15.19
CA SER A 161 12.78 0.57 -15.75
C SER A 161 12.05 1.43 -14.73
N TYR A 162 11.94 0.95 -13.48
CA TYR A 162 11.31 1.72 -12.39
C TYR A 162 12.15 2.94 -11.98
N PHE A 163 13.48 2.85 -12.04
CA PHE A 163 14.35 3.99 -11.84
C PHE A 163 14.10 5.06 -12.91
N ALA A 164 14.05 4.69 -14.19
CA ALA A 164 13.71 5.62 -15.27
C ALA A 164 12.32 6.26 -15.08
N LEU A 165 11.33 5.45 -14.68
CA LEU A 165 9.98 5.96 -14.35
C LEU A 165 9.98 6.91 -13.15
N SER A 166 10.85 6.72 -12.16
CA SER A 166 10.93 7.60 -11.00
C SER A 166 11.43 9.01 -11.33
N ILE A 167 12.25 9.17 -12.38
CA ILE A 167 12.75 10.49 -12.82
C ILE A 167 11.59 11.38 -13.28
N VAL A 168 10.56 10.80 -13.90
CA VAL A 168 9.35 11.50 -14.34
C VAL A 168 8.22 11.47 -13.31
N ALA A 169 8.43 10.88 -12.13
CA ALA A 169 7.38 10.77 -11.11
C ALA A 169 6.94 12.14 -10.54
N GLY A 170 7.85 13.12 -10.47
CA GLY A 170 7.53 14.50 -10.07
C GLY A 170 6.42 15.13 -10.90
N ALA A 171 6.42 14.90 -12.21
CA ALA A 171 5.36 15.34 -13.11
C ALA A 171 3.98 14.77 -12.74
N VAL A 172 3.94 13.50 -12.31
CA VAL A 172 2.70 12.84 -11.87
C VAL A 172 2.20 13.45 -10.56
N ALA A 173 3.09 13.82 -9.64
CA ALA A 173 2.73 14.50 -8.40
C ALA A 173 2.13 15.90 -8.67
N VAL A 174 2.76 16.67 -9.56
CA VAL A 174 2.28 17.98 -10.00
C VAL A 174 0.88 17.89 -10.63
N PHE A 175 0.63 16.85 -11.44
CA PHE A 175 -0.70 16.57 -11.97
C PHE A 175 -1.75 16.32 -10.86
N PHE A 176 -1.41 15.53 -9.83
CA PHE A 176 -2.33 15.27 -8.73
C PHE A 176 -2.59 16.51 -7.86
N GLN A 177 -1.63 17.43 -7.75
CA GLN A 177 -1.80 18.71 -7.04
C GLN A 177 -2.79 19.66 -7.74
N ALA A 178 -2.93 19.56 -9.06
CA ALA A 178 -3.93 20.34 -9.81
C ALA A 178 -5.37 19.86 -9.60
N LEU A 179 -5.57 18.68 -9.00
CA LEU A 179 -6.90 18.13 -8.71
C LEU A 179 -7.44 18.66 -7.36
N PRO A 180 -8.75 18.94 -7.24
CA PRO A 180 -9.36 19.25 -5.94
C PRO A 180 -9.14 18.15 -4.92
N ALA A 181 -8.77 18.49 -3.68
CA ALA A 181 -8.45 17.52 -2.61
C ALA A 181 -9.55 16.46 -2.39
N ALA A 182 -10.83 16.85 -2.51
CA ALA A 182 -11.96 15.92 -2.41
C ALA A 182 -11.98 14.85 -3.51
N LEU A 183 -11.52 15.19 -4.73
CA LEU A 183 -11.40 14.28 -5.86
C LEU A 183 -10.24 13.30 -5.65
N LEU A 184 -9.08 13.81 -5.22
CA LEU A 184 -7.91 13.00 -4.90
C LEU A 184 -8.22 11.98 -3.79
N ALA A 185 -8.87 12.41 -2.70
CA ALA A 185 -9.28 11.53 -1.61
C ALA A 185 -10.28 10.45 -2.05
N ALA A 186 -11.17 10.76 -2.99
CA ALA A 186 -12.11 9.80 -3.55
C ALA A 186 -11.42 8.76 -4.44
N LEU A 187 -10.52 9.22 -5.32
CA LEU A 187 -9.70 8.35 -6.17
C LEU A 187 -8.86 7.39 -5.34
N ALA A 188 -8.14 7.91 -4.34
CA ALA A 188 -7.35 7.10 -3.41
C ALA A 188 -8.25 6.09 -2.67
N GLY A 189 -9.43 6.51 -2.22
CA GLY A 189 -10.40 5.62 -1.58
C GLY A 189 -10.85 4.47 -2.46
N LEU A 190 -11.19 4.74 -3.73
CA LEU A 190 -11.61 3.72 -4.70
C LEU A 190 -10.47 2.78 -5.07
N ALA A 191 -9.25 3.30 -5.25
CA ALA A 191 -8.05 2.52 -5.53
C ALA A 191 -7.74 1.51 -4.39
N LEU A 192 -8.03 1.89 -3.14
CA LEU A 192 -7.85 1.03 -1.98
C LEU A 192 -8.97 0.00 -1.76
N LEU A 193 -10.10 0.07 -2.47
CA LEU A 193 -11.19 -0.90 -2.26
C LEU A 193 -10.76 -2.33 -2.58
N GLY A 194 -9.99 -2.53 -3.65
CA GLY A 194 -9.49 -3.85 -4.02
C GLY A 194 -8.56 -4.45 -2.96
N THR A 195 -7.63 -3.64 -2.44
CA THR A 195 -6.69 -4.08 -1.41
C THR A 195 -7.38 -4.34 -0.07
N ILE A 196 -8.35 -3.50 0.32
CA ILE A 196 -9.17 -3.72 1.52
C ILE A 196 -9.97 -5.01 1.40
N MET A 197 -10.65 -5.24 0.27
CA MET A 197 -11.41 -6.48 0.07
C MET A 197 -10.52 -7.72 0.11
N GLY A 198 -9.37 -7.69 -0.57
CA GLY A 198 -8.42 -8.79 -0.56
C GLY A 198 -7.85 -9.07 0.83
N GLY A 199 -7.47 -8.01 1.56
CA GLY A 199 -6.99 -8.09 2.93
C GLY A 199 -8.04 -8.65 3.89
N MET A 200 -9.29 -8.19 3.78
CA MET A 200 -10.40 -8.73 4.56
C MET A 200 -10.70 -10.19 4.23
N ALA A 201 -10.72 -10.56 2.95
CA ALA A 201 -10.95 -11.94 2.53
C ALA A 201 -9.89 -12.88 3.14
N ALA A 202 -8.61 -12.49 3.08
CA ALA A 202 -7.52 -13.23 3.71
C ALA A 202 -7.63 -13.27 5.24
N ALA A 203 -7.94 -12.14 5.87
CA ALA A 203 -8.10 -12.04 7.32
C ALA A 203 -9.26 -12.90 7.87
N MET A 204 -10.35 -13.03 7.11
CA MET A 204 -11.53 -13.80 7.48
C MET A 204 -11.45 -15.29 7.08
N ALA A 205 -10.42 -15.69 6.31
CA ALA A 205 -10.31 -17.04 5.77
C ALA A 205 -10.17 -18.12 6.84
N ASN A 206 -9.62 -17.79 8.01
CA ASN A 206 -9.44 -18.71 9.13
C ASN A 206 -10.53 -18.48 10.20
N PRO A 207 -11.54 -19.37 10.34
CA PRO A 207 -12.64 -19.19 11.29
C PRO A 207 -12.19 -19.05 12.75
N GLN A 208 -11.05 -19.64 13.11
CA GLN A 208 -10.50 -19.62 14.45
C GLN A 208 -9.85 -18.28 14.80
N ARG A 209 -9.42 -17.50 13.80
CA ARG A 209 -8.65 -16.26 13.98
C ARG A 209 -9.36 -15.00 13.49
N ARG A 210 -10.49 -15.14 12.77
CA ARG A 210 -11.23 -14.03 12.17
C ARG A 210 -11.67 -12.96 13.17
N GLU A 211 -12.04 -13.33 14.40
CA GLU A 211 -12.49 -12.37 15.41
C GLU A 211 -11.34 -11.46 15.86
N ALA A 212 -10.17 -12.04 16.14
CA ALA A 212 -8.97 -11.27 16.46
C ALA A 212 -8.58 -10.34 15.29
N ALA A 213 -8.65 -10.83 14.05
CA ALA A 213 -8.34 -10.01 12.88
C ALA A 213 -9.35 -8.87 12.67
N LEU A 214 -10.64 -9.09 12.98
CA LEU A 214 -11.67 -8.06 12.95
C LEU A 214 -11.44 -6.99 14.04
N ILE A 215 -11.07 -7.41 15.25
CA ILE A 215 -10.70 -6.51 16.35
C ILE A 215 -9.51 -5.64 15.93
N THR A 216 -8.46 -6.22 15.34
CA THR A 216 -7.33 -5.46 14.79
C THR A 216 -7.79 -4.39 13.82
N LEU A 217 -8.63 -4.77 12.84
CA LEU A 217 -9.12 -3.86 11.81
C LEU A 217 -9.93 -2.72 12.39
N LEU A 218 -10.91 -3.01 13.26
CA LEU A 218 -11.78 -2.01 13.86
C LEU A 218 -11.00 -1.06 14.78
N ALA A 219 -10.11 -1.60 15.61
CA ALA A 219 -9.27 -0.80 16.48
C ALA A 219 -8.33 0.11 15.69
N THR A 220 -7.71 -0.37 14.60
CA THR A 220 -6.89 0.48 13.71
C THR A 220 -7.74 1.53 12.99
N ALA A 221 -8.92 1.19 12.50
CA ALA A 221 -9.80 2.10 11.77
C ALA A 221 -10.46 3.17 12.65
N SER A 222 -10.52 2.95 13.97
CA SER A 222 -11.16 3.88 14.92
C SER A 222 -10.51 5.27 15.01
N GLY A 223 -9.24 5.38 14.59
CA GLY A 223 -8.45 6.61 14.80
C GLY A 223 -8.07 6.86 16.26
N PHE A 224 -8.33 5.89 17.16
CA PHE A 224 -7.96 5.98 18.58
C PHE A 224 -6.46 6.22 18.76
N SER A 225 -6.12 7.20 19.60
CA SER A 225 -4.75 7.47 20.00
C SER A 225 -4.65 7.55 21.51
N PHE A 226 -3.67 6.88 22.09
CA PHE A 226 -3.41 6.90 23.53
C PHE A 226 -1.92 7.12 23.77
N TRP A 227 -1.59 8.03 24.70
CA TRP A 227 -0.22 8.44 25.01
C TRP A 227 0.60 8.90 23.80
N GLY A 228 -0.06 9.56 22.83
CA GLY A 228 0.58 9.98 21.59
C GLY A 228 0.88 8.84 20.61
N ILE A 229 0.52 7.60 20.94
CA ILE A 229 0.67 6.44 20.06
C ILE A 229 -0.65 6.26 19.29
N GLY A 230 -0.54 6.15 17.97
CA GLY A 230 -1.68 6.09 17.05
C GLY A 230 -2.36 4.72 16.99
N SER A 231 -3.50 4.68 16.31
CA SER A 231 -4.39 3.51 16.24
C SER A 231 -3.77 2.30 15.54
N ALA A 232 -2.77 2.49 14.69
CA ALA A 232 -2.07 1.39 14.02
C ALA A 232 -1.40 0.45 15.02
N PHE A 233 -0.68 1.01 16.00
CA PHE A 233 -0.05 0.23 17.07
C PHE A 233 -1.09 -0.38 18.01
N TRP A 234 -2.04 0.42 18.50
CA TRP A 234 -3.05 -0.08 19.43
C TRP A 234 -3.97 -1.13 18.81
N GLY A 235 -4.27 -1.01 17.52
CA GLY A 235 -5.03 -2.03 16.81
C GLY A 235 -4.25 -3.34 16.68
N LEU A 236 -2.95 -3.27 16.41
CA LEU A 236 -2.08 -4.46 16.44
C LEU A 236 -2.06 -5.12 17.83
N VAL A 237 -1.90 -4.33 18.88
CA VAL A 237 -1.92 -4.82 20.28
C VAL A 237 -3.27 -5.46 20.61
N ALA A 238 -4.38 -4.80 20.31
CA ALA A 238 -5.72 -5.33 20.56
C ALA A 238 -5.96 -6.64 19.81
N GLY A 239 -5.51 -6.71 18.56
CA GLY A 239 -5.54 -7.91 17.73
C GLY A 239 -4.75 -9.08 18.31
N LEU A 240 -3.50 -8.82 18.72
CA LEU A 240 -2.62 -9.83 19.32
C LEU A 240 -3.16 -10.31 20.67
N LEU A 241 -3.69 -9.41 21.50
CA LEU A 241 -4.33 -9.77 22.77
C LEU A 241 -5.59 -10.61 22.55
N ALA A 242 -6.45 -10.24 21.61
CA ALA A 242 -7.62 -11.04 21.28
C ALA A 242 -7.20 -12.43 20.76
N HIS A 243 -6.20 -12.47 19.90
CA HIS A 243 -5.65 -13.72 19.36
C HIS A 243 -5.12 -14.64 20.46
N THR A 244 -4.30 -14.11 21.38
CA THR A 244 -3.71 -14.91 22.46
C THR A 244 -4.78 -15.41 23.42
N VAL A 245 -5.74 -14.56 23.82
CA VAL A 245 -6.85 -14.96 24.71
C VAL A 245 -7.70 -16.08 24.09
N PHE A 246 -8.00 -15.98 22.79
CA PHE A 246 -8.81 -16.99 22.10
C PHE A 246 -8.05 -18.31 21.84
N GLU A 247 -6.73 -18.26 21.66
CA GLU A 247 -5.92 -19.47 21.47
C GLU A 247 -5.45 -20.12 22.80
N TYR A 248 -5.36 -19.37 23.90
CA TYR A 248 -4.86 -19.84 25.20
C TYR A 248 -5.64 -21.03 25.80
N LYS A 249 -6.90 -21.26 25.40
CA LYS A 249 -7.71 -22.42 25.82
C LYS A 249 -7.86 -23.53 24.78
N ARG A 250 -7.31 -23.38 23.57
CA ARG A 250 -7.33 -24.44 22.54
C ARG A 250 -6.01 -25.23 22.56
N ARG A 251 -5.74 -25.90 23.69
CA ARG A 251 -4.84 -27.06 23.64
C ARG A 251 -5.51 -28.12 22.77
N PRO A 252 -4.79 -28.83 21.88
CA PRO A 252 -5.39 -29.91 21.11
C PRO A 252 -5.95 -30.93 22.10
N ALA A 253 -7.20 -31.36 21.90
CA ALA A 253 -7.59 -32.66 22.42
C ALA A 253 -6.61 -33.68 21.78
N ALA A 254 -5.94 -34.43 22.65
CA ALA A 254 -4.99 -35.47 22.26
C ALA A 254 -5.63 -36.51 21.33
#